data_AF-A0A7X2SUF6-F1
#
_entry.id   AF-A0A7X2SUF6-F1
#
_cell.length_a   1.000
_cell.length_b   1.000
_cell.length_c   1.000
_cell.angle_alpha   90.00
_cell.angle_beta   90.00
_cell.angle_gamma   90.00
#
_symmetry.space_group_name_H-M   'P 1'
#
loop_
_entity.id
_entity.type
_entity.pdbx_description
1 polymer ?
#
loop_
_entity_poly.entity_id
_entity_poly.type
_entity_poly.pdbx_seq_one_letter_code
_entity_poly.pdbx_strand_id
1 'polypeptide(L)'
;MVNNTAPDVRLPAAFSQPESLKIADIGCLASLIQQQDSYDGAAIGSAAAAVNMFASCTGLDSENDLAATAITDLLTNLMHLCEVIDLPFCELLSRAGEHFENETGS
;
A
#
# COMPACT_ATOMS: atom_id res chain seq x y z
N MET A 1 3.74 10.36 29.48
CA MET A 1 2.49 10.49 28.72
C MET A 1 2.84 11.19 27.42
N VAL A 2 3.08 10.41 26.36
CA VAL A 2 3.26 10.92 24.99
C VAL A 2 1.93 10.68 24.28
N ASN A 3 1.30 11.75 23.81
CA ASN A 3 0.08 11.68 23.00
C ASN A 3 0.48 11.19 21.61
N ASN A 4 0.17 9.95 21.28
CA ASN A 4 0.18 9.47 19.90
C ASN A 4 -1.22 9.64 19.34
N THR A 5 -1.49 10.83 18.79
CA THR A 5 -2.56 11.00 17.82
C THR A 5 -2.17 10.15 16.61
N ALA A 6 -3.03 9.23 16.17
CA ALA A 6 -2.89 8.59 14.87
C ALA A 6 -2.50 9.66 13.85
N PRO A 7 -1.52 9.44 12.95
CA PRO A 7 -1.13 10.46 12.01
C PRO A 7 -2.38 10.87 11.26
N ASP A 8 -2.86 12.09 11.50
CA ASP A 8 -4.04 12.68 10.87
C ASP A 8 -3.63 13.04 9.43
N VAL A 9 -3.38 11.99 8.65
CA VAL A 9 -3.15 12.07 7.22
C VAL A 9 -4.50 12.47 6.66
N ARG A 10 -4.73 13.78 6.53
CA ARG A 10 -5.85 14.33 5.77
C ARG A 10 -5.65 13.94 4.30
N LEU A 11 -6.10 12.73 3.99
CA LEU A 11 -6.17 12.24 2.63
C LEU A 11 -7.17 13.11 1.85
N PRO A 12 -6.83 13.54 0.62
CA PRO A 12 -7.77 14.19 -0.28
C PRO A 12 -9.10 13.43 -0.39
N ALA A 13 -10.21 14.13 -0.69
CA ALA A 13 -11.54 13.52 -0.81
C ALA A 13 -11.61 12.37 -1.85
N ALA A 14 -10.68 12.34 -2.81
CA ALA A 14 -10.51 11.23 -3.75
C ALA A 14 -10.28 9.87 -3.07
N PHE A 15 -9.66 9.85 -1.88
CA PHE A 15 -9.42 8.63 -1.11
C PHE A 15 -10.66 8.13 -0.33
N SER A 16 -11.78 8.86 -0.37
CA SER A 16 -13.04 8.47 0.29
C SER A 16 -13.88 7.48 -0.53
N GLN A 17 -13.50 7.20 -1.78
CA GLN A 17 -14.15 6.22 -2.64
C GLN A 17 -13.14 5.16 -3.12
N PRO A 18 -12.85 4.13 -2.31
CA PRO A 18 -11.79 3.16 -2.57
C PRO A 18 -11.97 2.40 -3.89
N GLU A 19 -13.22 2.24 -4.33
CA GLU A 19 -13.62 1.56 -5.57
C GLU A 19 -13.31 2.37 -6.83
N SER A 20 -13.02 3.66 -6.67
CA SER A 20 -12.69 4.59 -7.76
C SER A 20 -11.24 5.10 -7.69
N LEU A 21 -10.48 4.67 -6.68
CA LEU A 21 -9.11 5.09 -6.49
C LEU A 21 -8.25 4.59 -7.65
N LYS A 22 -7.52 5.50 -8.30
CA LYS A 22 -6.66 5.19 -9.43
C LYS A 22 -5.21 4.99 -8.98
N ILE A 23 -4.42 4.34 -9.83
CA ILE A 23 -2.98 4.20 -9.60
C ILE A 23 -2.28 5.57 -9.47
N ALA A 24 -2.70 6.56 -10.27
CA ALA A 24 -2.21 7.92 -10.17
C ALA A 24 -2.42 8.55 -8.78
N ASP A 25 -3.52 8.21 -8.10
CA ASP A 25 -3.80 8.68 -6.73
C ASP A 25 -2.83 8.05 -5.73
N ILE A 26 -2.44 6.78 -5.92
CA ILE A 26 -1.39 6.12 -5.11
C ILE A 26 -0.03 6.81 -5.34
N GLY A 27 0.30 7.19 -6.58
CA GLY A 27 1.51 7.96 -6.90
C GLY A 27 1.57 9.32 -6.19
N CYS A 28 0.44 10.02 -6.17
CA CYS A 28 0.31 11.28 -5.45
C CYS A 28 0.44 11.06 -3.93
N LEU A 29 -0.11 9.97 -3.40
CA LEU A 29 0.00 9.60 -1.99
C LEU A 29 1.46 9.37 -1.57
N ALA A 30 2.23 8.63 -2.36
CA ALA A 30 3.65 8.38 -2.09
C ALA A 30 4.44 9.70 -1.98
N SER A 31 4.16 10.65 -2.87
CA SER A 31 4.80 11.96 -2.90
C SER A 31 4.37 12.86 -1.73
N LEU A 32 3.08 12.84 -1.37
CA LEU A 32 2.52 13.62 -0.27
C LEU A 32 3.08 13.18 1.09
N ILE A 33 3.19 11.87 1.29
CA ILE A 33 3.65 11.30 2.55
C ILE A 33 5.15 11.51 2.74
N GLN A 34 5.96 11.51 1.67
CA GLN A 34 7.38 11.88 1.74
C GLN A 34 7.64 13.31 2.26
N GLN A 35 6.63 14.19 2.23
CA GLN A 35 6.71 15.56 2.76
C GLN A 35 6.30 15.67 4.23
N GLN A 36 5.73 14.61 4.82
CA GLN A 36 5.32 14.56 6.22
C GLN A 36 6.31 13.66 6.97
N ASP A 37 7.23 14.27 7.70
CA ASP A 37 8.36 13.64 8.41
C ASP A 37 7.87 12.74 9.58
N SER A 38 7.24 11.61 9.23
CA SER A 38 6.62 10.62 10.11
C SER A 38 7.11 9.22 9.74
N TYR A 39 7.43 8.40 10.74
CA TYR A 39 7.92 7.03 10.53
C TYR A 39 6.89 6.15 9.80
N ASP A 40 5.62 6.20 10.23
CA ASP A 40 4.52 5.47 9.57
C ASP A 40 4.29 5.99 8.15
N GLY A 41 4.54 7.29 7.94
CA GLY A 41 4.53 7.90 6.62
C GLY A 41 5.57 7.27 5.70
N ALA A 42 6.82 7.13 6.15
CA ALA A 42 7.87 6.53 5.33
C ALA A 42 7.53 5.10 4.87
N ALA A 43 6.91 4.29 5.74
CA ALA A 43 6.48 2.93 5.42
C ALA A 43 5.31 2.93 4.39
N ILE A 44 4.27 3.73 4.61
CA ILE A 44 3.12 3.84 3.69
C ILE A 44 3.57 4.39 2.33
N GLY A 45 4.43 5.41 2.32
CA GLY A 45 4.99 5.99 1.11
C GLY A 45 5.82 4.98 0.32
N SER A 46 6.58 4.11 1.00
CA SER A 46 7.34 3.02 0.38
C SER A 46 6.43 1.96 -0.24
N ALA A 47 5.35 1.57 0.45
CA ALA A 47 4.35 0.65 -0.09
C ALA A 47 3.66 1.23 -1.33
N ALA A 48 3.25 2.51 -1.29
CA ALA A 48 2.66 3.20 -2.43
C ALA A 48 3.63 3.31 -3.62
N ALA A 49 4.93 3.55 -3.36
CA ALA A 49 5.95 3.56 -4.40
C ALA A 49 6.13 2.16 -5.04
N ALA A 50 6.10 1.09 -4.24
CA ALA A 50 6.20 -0.27 -4.75
C ALA A 50 5.02 -0.64 -5.68
N VAL A 51 3.79 -0.23 -5.33
CA VAL A 51 2.61 -0.44 -6.19
C VAL A 51 2.73 0.32 -7.51
N ASN A 52 3.18 1.58 -7.48
CA ASN A 52 3.39 2.35 -8.72
C ASN A 52 4.50 1.75 -9.60
N MET A 53 5.62 1.36 -8.98
CA MET A 53 6.72 0.73 -9.70
C MET A 53 6.26 -0.58 -10.35
N PHE A 54 5.48 -1.39 -9.63
CA PHE A 54 4.89 -2.60 -10.16
C PHE A 54 3.99 -2.30 -11.36
N ALA A 55 3.05 -1.37 -11.22
CA ALA A 55 2.13 -0.99 -12.31
C ALA A 55 2.89 -0.53 -13.57
N SER A 56 3.94 0.28 -13.40
CA SER A 56 4.79 0.73 -14.51
C SER A 56 5.55 -0.42 -15.18
N CYS A 57 6.05 -1.38 -14.40
CA CYS A 57 6.77 -2.53 -14.95
C CYS A 57 5.85 -3.52 -15.70
N THR A 58 4.57 -3.59 -15.34
CA THR A 58 3.61 -4.55 -15.90
C THR A 58 2.66 -3.96 -16.94
N GLY A 59 2.74 -2.64 -17.18
CA GLY A 59 1.84 -1.94 -18.10
C GLY A 59 0.42 -1.77 -17.56
N LEU A 60 0.26 -1.84 -16.23
CA LEU A 60 -0.97 -1.48 -15.49
C LEU A 60 -0.94 -0.01 -15.03
N ASP A 61 -0.06 0.80 -15.63
CA ASP A 61 0.17 2.20 -15.29
C ASP A 61 -0.70 3.17 -16.10
N SER A 62 -1.79 2.69 -16.72
CA SER A 62 -2.74 3.63 -17.29
C SER A 62 -3.34 4.45 -16.16
N GLU A 63 -3.33 5.78 -16.29
CA GLU A 63 -3.76 6.69 -15.22
C GLU A 63 -5.21 6.46 -14.75
N ASN A 64 -5.99 5.68 -15.50
CA ASN A 64 -7.37 5.32 -15.20
C ASN A 64 -7.55 3.93 -14.60
N ASP A 65 -6.49 3.11 -14.53
CA ASP A 65 -6.56 1.80 -13.90
C ASP A 65 -6.76 1.93 -12.40
N LEU A 66 -7.56 1.02 -11.87
CA LEU A 66 -7.91 1.00 -10.46
C LEU A 66 -6.71 0.54 -9.63
N ALA A 67 -6.48 1.25 -8.54
CA ALA A 67 -5.56 0.88 -7.49
C ALA A 67 -5.72 -0.58 -7.03
N ALA A 68 -6.97 -0.99 -6.83
CA ALA A 68 -7.31 -2.34 -6.41
C ALA A 68 -6.81 -3.39 -7.39
N THR A 69 -6.91 -3.15 -8.71
CA THR A 69 -6.43 -4.07 -9.74
C THR A 69 -4.92 -4.28 -9.63
N ALA A 70 -4.12 -3.21 -9.58
CA ALA A 70 -2.67 -3.39 -9.49
C ALA A 70 -2.23 -4.01 -8.15
N ILE A 71 -2.93 -3.73 -7.05
CA ILE A 71 -2.67 -4.38 -5.76
C ILE A 71 -2.99 -5.88 -5.84
N THR A 72 -4.13 -6.27 -6.41
CA THR A 72 -4.49 -7.69 -6.61
C THR A 72 -3.49 -8.41 -7.51
N ASP A 73 -3.06 -7.79 -8.60
CA ASP A 73 -2.08 -8.38 -9.51
C ASP A 73 -0.69 -8.48 -8.88
N LEU A 74 -0.31 -7.49 -8.06
CA LEU A 74 0.92 -7.55 -7.26
C LEU A 74 0.87 -8.72 -6.27
N LEU A 75 -0.23 -8.87 -5.52
CA LEU A 75 -0.41 -9.99 -4.58
C LEU A 75 -0.36 -11.34 -5.30
N THR A 76 -0.97 -11.44 -6.48
CA THR A 76 -0.94 -12.65 -7.31
C THR A 76 0.50 -13.00 -7.74
N ASN A 77 1.28 -12.02 -8.17
CA ASN A 77 2.68 -12.24 -8.52
C ASN A 77 3.56 -12.57 -7.31
N LEU A 78 3.27 -12.01 -6.13
CA LEU A 78 3.93 -12.40 -4.89
C LEU A 78 3.59 -13.85 -4.48
N MET A 79 2.36 -14.31 -4.72
CA MET A 79 1.99 -15.72 -4.52
C MET A 79 2.82 -16.64 -5.42
N HIS A 80 2.93 -16.32 -6.71
CA HIS A 80 3.78 -17.08 -7.65
C HIS A 80 5.26 -17.06 -7.24
N LEU A 81 5.78 -15.91 -6.81
CA LEU A 81 7.16 -15.82 -6.30
C LEU A 81 7.36 -16.73 -5.09
N CYS A 82 6.44 -16.67 -4.13
CA CYS A 82 6.46 -17.47 -2.90
C CYS A 82 6.44 -18.98 -3.19
N GLU A 83 5.66 -19.43 -4.17
CA GLU A 83 5.66 -20.81 -4.65
C GLU A 83 7.04 -21.23 -5.18
N VAL A 84 7.73 -20.36 -5.92
CA VAL A 84 9.08 -20.64 -6.46
C VAL A 84 10.15 -20.72 -5.37
N ILE A 85 10.03 -19.91 -4.31
CA ILE A 85 11.02 -19.86 -3.21
C ILE A 85 10.63 -20.73 -2.00
N ASP A 86 9.62 -21.58 -2.12
CA ASP A 86 9.09 -22.47 -1.08
C ASP A 86 8.72 -21.73 0.23
N LEU A 87 8.05 -20.59 0.09
CA LEU A 87 7.61 -19.76 1.20
C LEU A 87 6.08 -19.74 1.28
N PRO A 88 5.44 -20.11 2.40
CA PRO A 88 3.98 -20.22 2.48
C PRO A 88 3.32 -18.82 2.54
N PHE A 89 2.87 -18.32 1.39
CA PHE A 89 2.28 -16.97 1.27
C PHE A 89 1.12 -16.73 2.24
N CYS A 90 0.22 -17.71 2.43
CA CYS A 90 -0.91 -17.57 3.34
C CYS A 90 -0.47 -17.33 4.79
N GLU A 91 0.60 -17.98 5.26
CA GLU A 91 1.12 -17.77 6.61
C GLU A 91 1.77 -16.39 6.75
N LEU A 92 2.48 -15.92 5.72
CA LEU A 92 3.01 -14.56 5.70
C LEU A 92 1.90 -13.52 5.75
N LEU A 93 0.82 -13.72 4.98
CA LEU A 93 -0.31 -12.82 4.95
C LEU A 93 -1.02 -12.76 6.31
N SER A 94 -1.20 -13.91 6.98
CA SER A 94 -1.75 -13.96 8.33
C SER A 94 -0.88 -13.19 9.33
N ARG A 95 0.44 -13.41 9.33
CA ARG A 95 1.37 -12.68 10.21
C ARG A 95 1.36 -11.18 9.93
N ALA A 96 1.33 -10.78 8.66
CA ALA A 96 1.23 -9.37 8.28
C ALA A 96 -0.07 -8.74 8.81
N GLY A 97 -1.19 -9.47 8.79
CA GLY A 97 -2.46 -9.06 9.41
C GLY A 97 -2.33 -8.86 10.92
N GLU A 98 -1.73 -9.81 11.63
CA GLU A 98 -1.47 -9.68 13.08
C GLU A 98 -0.60 -8.47 13.40
N HIS A 99 0.45 -8.20 12.61
CA HIS A 99 1.28 -7.01 12.78
C HIS A 99 0.48 -5.72 12.59
N PHE A 100 -0.33 -5.64 11.53
CA PHE A 100 -1.18 -4.49 11.26
C PHE A 100 -2.21 -4.24 12.39
N GLU A 101 -2.86 -5.29 12.89
CA GLU A 101 -3.81 -5.18 14.01
C GLU A 101 -3.13 -4.72 15.30
N ASN A 102 -1.92 -5.22 15.60
CA ASN A 102 -1.18 -4.81 16.78
C ASN A 102 -0.73 -3.33 16.71
N GLU A 103 -0.36 -2.85 15.53
CA GLU A 103 0.05 -1.46 15.30
C GLU A 103 -1.14 -0.48 15.35
N THR A 104 -2.34 -0.92 14.94
CA THR A 104 -3.54 -0.06 14.85
C THR A 104 -4.51 -0.20 16.02
N GLY A 105 -4.38 -1.24 16.84
CA GLY A 105 -5.26 -1.57 17.96
C GLY A 105 -4.81 -1.10 19.34
N SER A 106 -3.77 -0.27 19.46
CA SER A 106 -3.22 0.26 20.73
C SER A 106 -3.50 1.74 20.96
#